data_AF-A0A1Q9ELN8-F1
#
_entry.id   AF-A0A1Q9ELN8-F1
#
_cell.length_a   1.000
_cell.length_b   1.000
_cell.length_c   1.000
_cell.angle_alpha   90.00
_cell.angle_beta   90.00
_cell.angle_gamma   90.00
#
_symmetry.space_group_name_H-M   'P 1'
#
loop_
_entity.id
_entity.type
_entity.pdbx_description
1 polymer ?
#
loop_
_entity_poly.entity_id
_entity_poly.type
_entity_poly.pdbx_seq_one_letter_code
_entity_poly.pdbx_strand_id
1 'polypeptide(L)'
;MLIDVEVGLISGRKAIVQAALDETVGTLKRRAQVALGAGTGRLLDSSGRVLEGSVPIKKTRVQNGDSLTLLCTNTVEIHASAGAFAAILHDGSVVCWGDVHFGADSSTVQTRLKNVQQIQASRDGAFAAILGDGSVVTWGNAERGGDSSAVQVFSFPLFTDSFCDTLLQEVFHFYESGLPARHLP
;
A
#
# COMPACT_ATOMS: atom_id res chain seq x y z
N MET A 1 20.68 -21.37 -4.87
CA MET A 1 21.36 -20.70 -6.02
C MET A 1 20.62 -19.41 -6.28
N LEU A 2 21.36 -18.32 -6.47
CA LEU A 2 20.82 -16.99 -6.77
C LEU A 2 21.00 -16.71 -8.27
N ILE A 3 20.04 -16.00 -8.84
CA ILE A 3 20.10 -15.45 -10.19
C ILE A 3 19.92 -13.93 -10.11
N ASP A 4 20.61 -13.20 -10.98
CA ASP A 4 20.41 -11.78 -11.21
C ASP A 4 19.44 -11.61 -12.39
N VAL A 5 18.39 -10.83 -12.20
CA VAL A 5 17.44 -10.48 -13.26
C VAL A 5 17.29 -8.97 -13.37
N GLU A 6 17.23 -8.47 -14.59
CA GLU A 6 16.93 -7.07 -14.86
C GLU A 6 15.41 -6.88 -14.87
N VAL A 7 14.88 -6.01 -14.02
CA VAL A 7 13.46 -5.64 -14.03
C VAL A 7 13.32 -4.21 -14.51
N GLY A 8 12.56 -4.02 -15.59
CA GLY A 8 12.28 -2.73 -16.21
C GLY A 8 10.82 -2.30 -16.07
N LEU A 9 10.61 -0.99 -16.04
CA LEU A 9 9.31 -0.36 -16.25
C LEU A 9 9.17 0.07 -17.71
N ILE A 10 7.93 0.17 -18.20
CA ILE A 10 7.63 0.78 -19.51
C ILE A 10 8.10 2.24 -19.62
N SER A 11 8.30 2.91 -18.48
CA SER A 11 8.88 4.26 -18.40
C SER A 11 10.38 4.32 -18.74
N GLY A 12 11.05 3.18 -18.93
CA GLY A 12 12.48 3.09 -19.20
C GLY A 12 13.37 2.96 -17.95
N ARG A 13 12.81 3.12 -16.73
CA ARG A 13 13.53 2.83 -15.48
C ARG A 13 13.80 1.34 -15.34
N LYS A 14 14.99 0.98 -14.88
CA LYS A 14 15.46 -0.40 -14.73
C LYS A 14 16.19 -0.59 -13.41
N ALA A 15 16.12 -1.79 -12.86
CA ALA A 15 16.86 -2.20 -11.67
C ALA A 15 17.27 -3.68 -11.79
N ILE A 16 18.43 -4.03 -11.25
CA ILE A 16 18.86 -5.42 -11.14
C ILE A 16 18.41 -5.94 -9.78
N VAL A 17 17.75 -7.10 -9.78
CA VAL A 17 17.23 -7.73 -8.56
C VAL A 17 17.73 -9.16 -8.50
N GLN A 18 18.29 -9.53 -7.35
CA GLN A 18 18.66 -10.91 -7.07
C GLN A 18 17.43 -11.73 -6.71
N ALA A 19 17.38 -12.99 -7.15
CA ALA A 19 16.29 -13.90 -6.90
C ALA A 19 16.80 -15.29 -6.55
N ALA A 20 16.30 -15.91 -5.48
CA ALA A 20 16.61 -17.29 -5.16
C ALA A 20 15.68 -18.25 -5.92
N LEU A 21 16.20 -19.35 -6.46
CA LEU A 21 15.40 -20.28 -7.26
C LEU A 21 14.23 -20.92 -6.49
N ASP A 22 14.33 -21.02 -5.17
CA ASP A 22 13.32 -21.57 -4.28
C ASP A 22 12.30 -20.55 -3.77
N GLU A 23 12.56 -19.25 -3.92
CA GLU A 23 11.60 -18.21 -3.56
C GLU A 23 10.47 -18.09 -4.60
N THR A 24 9.40 -17.40 -4.23
CA THR A 24 8.27 -17.13 -5.12
C THR A 24 8.48 -15.88 -5.97
N VAL A 25 7.87 -15.84 -7.15
CA VAL A 25 7.80 -14.65 -8.01
C VAL A 25 7.25 -13.43 -7.24
N GLY A 26 6.36 -13.63 -6.27
CA GLY A 26 5.82 -12.57 -5.42
C GLY A 26 6.90 -11.87 -4.59
N THR A 27 7.87 -12.62 -4.05
CA THR A 27 9.01 -12.07 -3.32
C THR A 27 9.95 -11.28 -4.23
N LEU A 28 10.25 -11.81 -5.42
CA LEU A 28 11.01 -11.10 -6.45
C LEU A 28 10.31 -9.81 -6.88
N LYS A 29 8.99 -9.87 -7.11
CA LYS A 29 8.15 -8.73 -7.47
C LYS A 29 8.24 -7.63 -6.43
N ARG A 30 8.09 -7.97 -5.14
CA ARG A 30 8.16 -7.01 -4.04
C ARG A 30 9.51 -6.28 -4.03
N ARG A 31 10.60 -7.01 -4.22
CA ARG A 31 11.94 -6.38 -4.31
C ARG A 31 12.10 -5.49 -5.53
N ALA A 32 11.59 -5.91 -6.68
CA ALA A 32 11.61 -5.09 -7.88
C ALA A 32 10.80 -3.79 -7.71
N GLN A 33 9.64 -3.87 -7.07
CA GLN A 33 8.80 -2.71 -6.75
C GLN A 33 9.54 -1.71 -5.84
N VAL A 34 10.19 -2.20 -4.79
CA VAL A 34 11.01 -1.37 -3.90
C VAL A 34 12.18 -0.75 -4.65
N ALA A 35 12.93 -1.54 -5.44
CA ALA A 35 14.09 -1.06 -6.19
C ALA A 35 13.74 -0.03 -7.27
N LEU A 36 12.56 -0.15 -7.87
CA LEU A 36 12.08 0.76 -8.92
C LEU A 36 11.24 1.93 -8.39
N GLY A 37 10.89 1.94 -7.10
CA GLY A 37 9.91 2.87 -6.54
C GLY A 37 8.59 2.81 -7.32
N ALA A 38 8.10 1.59 -7.57
CA ALA A 38 6.95 1.32 -8.41
C ALA A 38 5.80 0.71 -7.60
N GLY A 39 4.57 1.09 -7.95
CA GLY A 39 3.35 0.59 -7.31
C GLY A 39 3.02 -0.88 -7.60
N THR A 40 1.80 -1.29 -7.29
CA THR A 40 1.31 -2.66 -7.52
C THR A 40 1.31 -3.00 -9.01
N GLY A 41 1.70 -4.24 -9.33
CA GLY A 41 1.90 -4.64 -10.73
C GLY A 41 1.98 -6.14 -10.95
N ARG A 42 2.11 -6.48 -12.23
CA ARG A 42 2.36 -7.84 -12.73
C ARG A 42 3.76 -7.89 -13.33
N LEU A 43 4.52 -8.95 -13.02
CA LEU A 43 5.78 -9.22 -13.70
C LEU A 43 5.49 -9.97 -15.01
N LEU A 44 6.15 -9.56 -16.07
CA LEU A 44 6.15 -10.24 -17.37
C LEU A 44 7.56 -10.70 -17.71
N ASP A 45 7.67 -11.88 -18.33
CA ASP A 45 8.91 -12.34 -18.92
C ASP A 45 9.19 -11.68 -20.29
N SER A 46 10.35 -11.97 -20.88
CA SER A 46 10.75 -11.47 -22.19
C SER A 46 9.84 -11.92 -23.35
N SER A 47 8.99 -12.93 -23.12
CA SER A 47 7.98 -13.40 -24.07
C SER A 47 6.60 -12.74 -23.86
N GLY A 48 6.49 -11.82 -22.88
CA GLY A 48 5.25 -11.15 -22.53
C GLY A 48 4.28 -12.01 -21.72
N ARG A 49 4.73 -13.15 -21.17
CA ARG A 49 3.89 -13.96 -20.28
C ARG A 49 3.93 -13.39 -18.88
N VAL A 50 2.78 -13.33 -18.24
CA VAL A 50 2.69 -12.92 -16.85
C VAL A 50 3.22 -14.05 -15.96
N LEU A 51 4.13 -13.69 -15.07
CA LEU A 51 4.61 -14.56 -14.01
C LEU A 51 3.64 -14.52 -12.82
N GLU A 52 3.11 -15.68 -12.45
CA GLU A 52 2.21 -15.82 -11.30
C GLU A 52 2.96 -15.71 -9.98
N GLY A 53 2.48 -14.86 -9.07
CA GLY A 53 3.19 -14.51 -7.83
C GLY A 53 3.40 -15.67 -6.85
N SER A 54 2.55 -16.70 -6.87
CA SER A 54 2.65 -17.88 -6.00
C SER A 54 3.63 -18.93 -6.51
N VAL A 55 4.08 -18.82 -7.76
CA VAL A 55 4.94 -19.82 -8.39
C VAL A 55 6.40 -19.61 -7.96
N PRO A 56 7.11 -20.68 -7.54
CA PRO A 56 8.55 -20.61 -7.29
C PRO A 56 9.35 -20.33 -8.55
N ILE A 57 10.43 -19.56 -8.45
CA ILE A 57 11.24 -19.15 -9.61
C ILE A 57 11.78 -20.35 -10.38
N LYS A 58 12.20 -21.42 -9.71
CA LYS A 58 12.65 -22.68 -10.35
C LYS A 58 11.60 -23.37 -11.22
N LYS A 59 10.31 -23.09 -10.98
CA LYS A 59 9.20 -23.60 -11.81
C LYS A 59 8.84 -22.66 -12.96
N THR A 60 9.41 -21.45 -12.95
CA THR A 60 9.32 -20.52 -14.08
C THR A 60 10.43 -20.79 -15.09
N ARG A 61 10.44 -20.04 -16.19
CA ARG A 61 11.51 -20.09 -17.20
C ARG A 61 12.58 -19.02 -16.98
N VAL A 62 12.52 -18.30 -15.86
CA VAL A 62 13.42 -17.17 -15.57
C VAL A 62 14.83 -17.69 -15.27
N GLN A 63 15.81 -17.13 -15.97
CA GLN A 63 17.23 -17.46 -15.88
C GLN A 63 18.07 -16.25 -15.47
N ASN A 64 19.33 -16.52 -15.14
CA ASN A 64 20.30 -15.47 -14.83
C ASN A 64 20.55 -14.59 -16.07
N GLY A 65 20.39 -13.28 -15.89
CA GLY A 65 20.50 -12.28 -16.96
C GLY A 65 19.20 -12.00 -17.71
N ASP A 66 18.09 -12.63 -17.35
CA ASP A 66 16.80 -12.36 -17.99
C ASP A 66 16.30 -10.93 -17.73
N SER A 67 15.65 -10.36 -18.72
CA SER A 67 14.91 -9.10 -18.61
C SER A 67 13.42 -9.37 -18.37
N LEU A 68 12.91 -8.85 -17.26
CA LEU A 68 11.50 -8.86 -16.89
C LEU A 68 10.92 -7.46 -16.98
N THR A 69 9.64 -7.36 -17.30
CA THR A 69 8.91 -6.09 -17.29
C THR A 69 7.94 -6.07 -16.12
N LEU A 70 8.05 -5.09 -15.23
CA LEU A 70 7.04 -4.81 -14.23
C LEU A 70 5.98 -3.88 -14.84
N LEU A 71 4.85 -4.46 -15.19
CA LEU A 71 3.67 -3.71 -15.63
C LEU A 71 2.92 -3.23 -14.39
N CYS A 72 3.09 -1.96 -14.06
CA CYS A 72 2.29 -1.31 -13.02
C CYS A 72 0.83 -1.33 -13.45
N THR A 73 -0.06 -1.77 -12.56
CA THR A 73 -1.49 -1.73 -12.82
C THR A 73 -1.95 -0.33 -12.42
N ASN A 74 -2.48 0.45 -13.36
CA ASN A 74 -3.06 1.76 -13.05
C ASN A 74 -4.44 1.57 -12.39
N THR A 75 -4.48 0.94 -11.22
CA THR A 75 -5.67 0.85 -10.40
C THR A 75 -5.75 2.08 -9.52
N VAL A 76 -6.72 2.95 -9.82
CA VAL A 76 -7.14 4.00 -8.89
C VAL A 76 -8.13 3.36 -7.93
N GLU A 77 -7.73 3.14 -6.69
CA GLU A 77 -8.64 2.71 -5.63
C GLU A 77 -9.34 3.94 -5.06
N ILE A 78 -10.67 3.93 -5.00
CA ILE A 78 -11.49 5.04 -4.50
C ILE A 78 -12.26 4.56 -3.26
N HIS A 79 -12.11 5.29 -2.17
CA HIS A 79 -12.81 5.07 -0.91
C HIS A 79 -13.73 6.26 -0.61
N ALA A 80 -14.94 5.96 -0.13
CA ALA A 80 -15.98 6.96 0.12
C ALA A 80 -16.39 6.98 1.59
N SER A 81 -16.61 8.19 2.12
CA SER A 81 -17.31 8.47 3.39
C SER A 81 -18.70 9.05 3.09
N ALA A 82 -19.46 9.48 4.11
CA ALA A 82 -20.79 10.07 3.94
C ALA A 82 -20.84 11.32 3.01
N GLY A 83 -19.72 12.03 2.83
CA GLY A 83 -19.67 13.25 2.00
C GLY A 83 -18.33 13.52 1.29
N ALA A 84 -17.30 12.69 1.50
CA ALA A 84 -15.97 12.86 0.92
C ALA A 84 -15.42 11.56 0.34
N PHE A 85 -14.52 11.68 -0.63
CA PHE A 85 -13.85 10.59 -1.30
C PHE A 85 -12.34 10.76 -1.19
N ALA A 86 -11.62 9.64 -1.18
CA ALA A 86 -10.17 9.59 -1.27
C ALA A 86 -9.77 8.53 -2.30
N ALA A 87 -8.80 8.86 -3.16
CA ALA A 87 -8.26 7.91 -4.13
C ALA A 87 -6.75 7.83 -4.10
N ILE A 88 -6.24 6.61 -4.25
CA ILE A 88 -4.82 6.33 -4.41
C ILE A 88 -4.49 6.36 -5.90
N LEU A 89 -3.52 7.18 -6.29
CA LEU A 89 -2.99 7.26 -7.64
C LEU A 89 -1.84 6.27 -7.86
N HIS A 90 -1.47 6.06 -9.13
CA HIS A 90 -0.44 5.09 -9.53
C HIS A 90 0.97 5.38 -8.96
N ASP A 91 1.22 6.62 -8.56
CA ASP A 91 2.47 7.10 -7.97
C ASP A 91 2.46 6.97 -6.43
N GLY A 92 1.39 6.41 -5.86
CA GLY A 92 1.18 6.31 -4.42
C GLY A 92 0.77 7.62 -3.76
N SER A 93 0.44 8.65 -4.54
CA SER A 93 -0.17 9.89 -4.06
C SER A 93 -1.65 9.70 -3.78
N VAL A 94 -2.20 10.51 -2.88
CA VAL A 94 -3.63 10.49 -2.54
C VAL A 94 -4.28 11.79 -2.98
N VAL A 95 -5.45 11.66 -3.60
CA VAL A 95 -6.33 12.79 -3.92
C VAL A 95 -7.62 12.64 -3.13
N CYS A 96 -7.99 13.68 -2.40
CA CYS A 96 -9.25 13.75 -1.67
C CYS A 96 -10.16 14.80 -2.32
N TRP A 97 -11.47 14.54 -2.38
CA TRP A 97 -12.46 15.48 -2.90
C TRP A 97 -13.82 15.29 -2.21
N GLY A 98 -14.70 16.29 -2.28
CA GLY A 98 -16.00 16.29 -1.62
C GLY A 98 -16.08 17.32 -0.50
N ASP A 99 -16.92 17.06 0.51
CA ASP A 99 -17.16 18.00 1.60
C ASP A 99 -16.02 17.99 2.63
N VAL A 100 -15.46 19.18 2.88
CA VAL A 100 -14.37 19.41 3.83
C VAL A 100 -14.72 19.01 5.25
N HIS A 101 -16.00 19.11 5.65
CA HIS A 101 -16.48 18.69 6.97
C HIS A 101 -16.45 17.17 7.17
N PHE A 102 -16.32 16.41 6.08
CA PHE A 102 -16.21 14.95 6.08
C PHE A 102 -14.82 14.45 5.69
N GLY A 103 -13.78 15.29 5.80
CA GLY A 103 -12.39 14.87 5.59
C GLY A 103 -11.89 14.94 4.15
N ALA A 104 -12.56 15.71 3.28
CA ALA A 104 -12.07 15.98 1.92
C ALA A 104 -10.79 16.83 1.90
N ASP A 105 -10.48 17.56 2.98
CA ASP A 105 -9.22 18.29 3.10
C ASP A 105 -8.12 17.39 3.68
N SER A 106 -7.25 16.90 2.80
CA SER A 106 -6.04 16.17 3.16
C SER A 106 -4.77 17.03 3.08
N SER A 107 -4.88 18.35 2.86
CA SER A 107 -3.73 19.24 2.63
C SER A 107 -2.69 19.21 3.76
N THR A 108 -3.14 19.04 5.00
CA THR A 108 -2.29 18.96 6.20
C THR A 108 -1.46 17.67 6.27
N VAL A 109 -1.95 16.58 5.67
CA VAL A 109 -1.30 15.26 5.67
C VAL A 109 -0.75 14.88 4.30
N GLN A 110 -1.00 15.66 3.25
CA GLN A 110 -0.63 15.35 1.87
C GLN A 110 0.88 15.17 1.69
N THR A 111 1.68 15.88 2.48
CA THR A 111 3.14 15.73 2.50
C THR A 111 3.60 14.38 3.07
N ARG A 112 2.76 13.74 3.90
CA ARG A 112 2.98 12.43 4.53
C ARG A 112 2.34 11.28 3.75
N LEU A 113 1.36 11.53 2.89
CA LEU A 113 0.69 10.54 2.04
C LEU A 113 1.52 10.21 0.79
N LYS A 114 2.71 9.64 1.00
CA LYS A 114 3.62 9.19 -0.07
C LYS A 114 3.76 7.69 -0.04
N ASN A 115 3.67 7.04 -1.20
CA ASN A 115 3.69 5.58 -1.32
C ASN A 115 2.55 4.91 -0.54
N VAL A 116 1.33 5.47 -0.60
CA VAL A 116 0.16 4.89 0.05
C VAL A 116 -0.21 3.56 -0.62
N GLN A 117 -0.38 2.51 0.18
CA GLN A 117 -0.75 1.17 -0.28
C GLN A 117 -2.23 0.88 -0.11
N GLN A 118 -2.86 1.42 0.93
CA GLN A 118 -4.26 1.18 1.26
C GLN A 118 -4.84 2.42 1.94
N ILE A 119 -6.12 2.71 1.66
CA ILE A 119 -6.91 3.70 2.37
C ILE A 119 -8.15 3.01 2.95
N GLN A 120 -8.55 3.39 4.16
CA GLN A 120 -9.85 3.08 4.72
C GLN A 120 -10.58 4.37 5.06
N ALA A 121 -11.89 4.37 4.86
CA ALA A 121 -12.77 5.51 5.13
C ALA A 121 -13.83 5.12 6.16
N SER A 122 -14.00 5.96 7.17
CA SER A 122 -15.09 5.90 8.13
C SER A 122 -16.35 6.53 7.56
N ARG A 123 -17.49 6.04 8.03
CA ARG A 123 -18.82 6.60 7.71
C ARG A 123 -18.91 8.08 8.08
N ASP A 124 -18.25 8.48 9.18
CA ASP A 124 -18.34 9.81 9.78
C ASP A 124 -17.23 10.78 9.32
N GLY A 125 -16.56 10.49 8.19
CA GLY A 125 -15.62 11.43 7.56
C GLY A 125 -14.21 11.43 8.15
N ALA A 126 -13.75 10.28 8.66
CA ALA A 126 -12.35 10.04 8.99
C ALA A 126 -11.73 9.06 7.98
N PHE A 127 -10.43 9.20 7.74
CA PHE A 127 -9.69 8.36 6.80
C PHE A 127 -8.37 7.90 7.45
N ALA A 128 -7.93 6.71 7.06
CA ALA A 128 -6.63 6.16 7.43
C ALA A 128 -5.92 5.62 6.18
N ALA A 129 -4.63 5.91 6.04
CA ALA A 129 -3.76 5.41 4.99
C ALA A 129 -2.61 4.59 5.58
N ILE A 130 -2.33 3.44 4.98
CA ILE A 130 -1.12 2.67 5.24
C ILE A 130 -0.09 3.01 4.17
N LEU A 131 1.08 3.47 4.59
CA LEU A 131 2.22 3.81 3.73
C LEU A 131 3.07 2.57 3.44
N GLY A 132 3.89 2.63 2.38
CA GLY A 132 4.74 1.52 1.97
C GLY A 132 5.87 1.15 2.93
N ASP A 133 6.15 1.98 3.93
CA ASP A 133 7.05 1.71 5.05
C ASP A 133 6.35 1.03 6.25
N GLY A 134 5.03 0.82 6.16
CA GLY A 134 4.19 0.30 7.23
C GLY A 134 3.65 1.37 8.20
N SER A 135 3.97 2.64 7.99
CA SER A 135 3.45 3.74 8.80
C SER A 135 1.98 4.01 8.48
N VAL A 136 1.20 4.43 9.50
CA VAL A 136 -0.21 4.80 9.34
C VAL A 136 -0.38 6.31 9.47
N VAL A 137 -1.12 6.91 8.54
CA VAL A 137 -1.48 8.34 8.54
C VAL A 137 -2.99 8.46 8.53
N THR A 138 -3.56 9.19 9.49
CA THR A 138 -5.00 9.47 9.53
C THR A 138 -5.30 10.94 9.31
N TRP A 139 -6.49 11.24 8.79
CA TRP A 139 -7.00 12.59 8.61
C TRP A 139 -8.53 12.61 8.62
N GLY A 140 -9.12 13.80 8.57
CA GLY A 140 -10.56 14.01 8.68
C GLY A 140 -10.99 14.27 10.12
N ASN A 141 -12.22 13.90 10.47
CA ASN A 141 -12.83 14.29 11.75
C ASN A 141 -12.07 13.70 12.96
N ALA A 142 -11.43 14.58 13.75
CA ALA A 142 -10.61 14.21 14.91
C ALA A 142 -11.38 13.42 15.98
N GLU A 143 -12.65 13.74 16.22
CA GLU A 143 -13.49 13.05 17.21
C GLU A 143 -13.94 11.65 16.75
N ARG A 144 -13.70 11.30 15.48
CA ARG A 144 -14.16 10.06 14.84
C ARG A 144 -13.00 9.24 14.24
N GLY A 145 -11.77 9.46 14.72
CA GLY A 145 -10.57 8.72 14.31
C GLY A 145 -9.64 9.45 13.33
N GLY A 146 -9.93 10.72 13.00
CA GLY A 146 -9.06 11.58 12.19
C GLY A 146 -7.76 11.98 12.92
N ASP A 147 -7.76 11.96 14.26
CA ASP A 147 -6.58 12.18 15.09
C ASP A 147 -6.06 10.86 15.67
N SER A 148 -5.05 10.27 15.03
CA SER A 148 -4.34 9.07 15.51
C SER A 148 -3.04 9.40 16.25
N SER A 149 -2.89 10.61 16.80
CA SER A 149 -1.74 10.97 17.64
C SER A 149 -1.51 9.99 18.80
N ALA A 150 -2.58 9.38 19.33
CA ALA A 150 -2.53 8.35 20.38
C ALA A 150 -2.07 6.95 19.90
N VAL A 151 -2.17 6.64 18.60
CA VAL A 151 -1.91 5.29 18.04
C VAL A 151 -0.62 5.25 17.20
N GLN A 152 -0.01 6.41 16.91
CA GLN A 152 1.27 6.53 16.19
C GLN A 152 2.46 5.79 16.85
N VAL A 153 2.32 5.32 18.09
CA VAL A 153 3.41 4.70 18.86
C VAL A 153 3.62 3.21 18.52
N PHE A 154 2.73 2.58 17.75
CA PHE A 154 2.90 1.17 17.38
C PHE A 154 3.44 1.00 15.96
N SER A 155 4.75 1.22 15.80
CA SER A 155 5.50 0.66 14.68
C SER A 155 5.62 -0.85 14.89
N PHE A 156 4.72 -1.64 14.29
CA PHE A 156 4.87 -3.10 14.24
C PHE A 156 5.51 -3.50 12.90
N PRO A 157 6.76 -3.98 12.89
CA PRO A 157 7.51 -4.15 11.65
C PRO A 157 7.18 -5.40 10.83
N LEU A 158 6.10 -6.13 11.11
CA LEU A 158 5.91 -7.48 10.54
C LEU A 158 4.44 -7.90 10.43
N PHE A 159 3.58 -7.33 9.58
CA PHE A 159 2.29 -8.00 9.31
C PHE A 159 1.85 -7.94 7.84
N THR A 160 1.75 -9.15 7.28
CA THR A 160 1.34 -9.49 5.92
C THR A 160 -0.19 -9.60 5.80
N ASP A 161 -0.73 -8.90 4.81
CA ASP A 161 -1.87 -9.19 3.89
C ASP A 161 -3.22 -9.74 4.41
N SER A 162 -3.43 -10.11 5.68
CA SER A 162 -4.72 -10.68 6.14
C SER A 162 -5.25 -10.19 7.49
N PHE A 163 -4.46 -9.44 8.28
CA PHE A 163 -4.88 -8.92 9.60
C PHE A 163 -5.09 -7.40 9.63
N CYS A 164 -4.70 -6.67 8.57
CA CYS A 164 -4.84 -5.21 8.51
C CYS A 164 -6.30 -4.73 8.48
N ASP A 165 -7.23 -5.51 7.91
CA ASP A 165 -8.65 -5.16 7.91
C ASP A 165 -9.23 -5.19 9.33
N THR A 166 -8.79 -6.13 10.18
CA THR A 166 -9.32 -6.30 11.54
C THR A 166 -8.82 -5.22 12.50
N LEU A 167 -7.55 -4.81 12.39
CA LEU A 167 -6.98 -3.76 13.25
C LEU A 167 -7.54 -2.37 12.92
N LEU A 168 -7.79 -2.06 11.65
CA LEU A 168 -8.49 -0.83 11.28
C LEU A 168 -9.96 -0.89 11.70
N GLN A 169 -10.66 -2.02 11.51
CA GLN A 169 -12.02 -2.19 12.04
C GLN A 169 -12.09 -2.08 13.56
N GLU A 170 -11.13 -2.61 14.32
CA GLU A 170 -11.11 -2.52 15.78
C GLU A 170 -10.84 -1.09 16.27
N VAL A 171 -9.90 -0.37 15.65
CA VAL A 171 -9.65 1.05 15.96
C VAL A 171 -10.89 1.90 15.65
N PHE A 172 -11.56 1.65 14.51
CA PHE A 172 -12.79 2.37 14.16
C PHE A 172 -13.98 1.96 15.04
N HIS A 173 -14.14 0.68 15.40
CA HIS A 173 -15.20 0.21 16.30
C HIS A 173 -15.03 0.75 17.73
N PHE A 174 -13.80 0.93 18.20
CA PHE A 174 -13.53 1.54 19.50
C PHE A 174 -14.02 3.00 19.54
N TYR A 175 -13.80 3.77 18.46
CA TYR A 175 -14.26 5.16 18.34
C TYR A 175 -15.76 5.30 18.02
N GLU A 176 -16.36 4.43 17.21
CA GLU A 176 -17.81 4.45 16.95
C GLU A 176 -18.66 4.09 18.18
N SER A 177 -18.09 3.34 19.14
CA SER A 177 -18.79 2.93 20.37
C SER A 177 -19.04 4.06 21.38
N GLY A 178 -18.50 5.27 21.16
CA GLY A 178 -18.77 6.43 21.99
C GLY A 178 -18.31 6.33 23.44
N LEU A 179 -17.44 5.38 23.78
CA LEU A 179 -16.87 5.26 25.11
C LEU A 179 -15.76 6.30 25.27
N PRO A 180 -15.82 7.18 26.28
CA PRO A 180 -14.73 8.12 26.54
C PRO A 180 -13.46 7.32 26.81
N ALA A 181 -12.36 7.71 26.17
CA ALA A 181 -11.03 7.15 26.39
C ALA A 181 -10.72 7.18 27.90
N ARG A 182 -11.03 6.08 28.60
CA ARG A 182 -10.59 5.90 29.97
C ARG A 182 -9.08 5.78 29.89
N HIS A 183 -8.39 6.72 30.51
CA HIS A 183 -7.01 6.54 30.93
C HIS A 183 -6.90 5.15 31.56
N LEU A 184 -6.21 4.24 30.87
CA LEU A 184 -5.72 3.03 31.49
C LEU A 184 -4.45 3.41 32.27
N PRO A 185 -4.32 2.98 33.54
CA PRO A 185 -3.14 3.21 34.36
C PRO A 185 -1.90 2.46 33.83
#